data_AF-A0A7X7ZSU0-F1
#
_entry.id   AF-A0A7X7ZSU0-F1
#
_cell.length_a   1.000
_cell.length_b   1.000
_cell.length_c   1.000
_cell.angle_alpha   90.00
_cell.angle_beta   90.00
_cell.angle_gamma   90.00
#
_symmetry.space_group_name_H-M   'P 1'
#
loop_
_entity.id
_entity.type
_entity.pdbx_description
1 polymer ?
#
loop_
_entity_poly.entity_id
_entity_poly.type
_entity_poly.pdbx_seq_one_letter_code
_entity_poly.pdbx_strand_id
1 'polypeptide(L)' 'QLGADGVFVGSGIFKSEEPEAMAKAIVQAVHNFDNPELLAQVSKGLGAAMKGLDATLIPEGDVL' A
#
# COMPACT_ATOMS: atom_id res chain seq x y z
N GLN A 1 7.60 12.38 -2.78
CA GLN A 1 6.33 12.16 -3.52
C GLN A 1 6.59 12.37 -5.01
N LEU A 2 5.73 11.85 -5.90
CA LEU A 2 5.99 11.78 -7.36
C LEU A 2 4.95 12.52 -8.24
N GLY A 3 3.95 13.20 -7.66
CA GLY A 3 3.02 14.06 -8.43
C GLY A 3 1.78 13.37 -9.03
N ALA A 4 1.37 12.21 -8.52
CA ALA A 4 0.11 11.57 -8.92
C ALA A 4 -1.11 12.22 -8.24
N ASP A 5 -2.24 12.30 -8.94
CA ASP A 5 -3.51 12.84 -8.41
C ASP A 5 -4.23 11.88 -7.44
N GLY A 6 -3.83 10.62 -7.43
CA GLY A 6 -4.41 9.57 -6.59
C GLY A 6 -3.71 8.23 -6.79
N VAL A 7 -4.15 7.22 -6.03
CA VAL A 7 -3.60 5.86 -6.09
C VAL A 7 -4.73 4.83 -6.23
N PHE A 8 -4.47 3.78 -6.99
CA PHE A 8 -5.35 2.62 -7.08
C PHE A 8 -4.86 1.52 -6.17
N VAL A 9 -5.77 0.90 -5.41
CA VAL A 9 -5.43 -0.20 -4.51
C VAL A 9 -6.48 -1.29 -4.61
N GLY A 10 -6.01 -2.54 -4.69
CA GLY A 10 -6.86 -3.73 -4.71
C GLY A 10 -6.38 -4.75 -3.68
N SER A 11 -5.63 -5.73 -4.15
CA SER A 11 -5.17 -6.86 -3.33
C SER A 11 -4.34 -6.47 -2.10
N GLY A 12 -3.63 -5.34 -2.14
CA GLY A 12 -2.90 -4.81 -0.99
C GLY A 12 -3.75 -4.51 0.24
N ILE A 13 -5.06 -4.24 0.06
CA ILE A 13 -6.02 -4.08 1.16
C ILE A 13 -6.68 -5.43 1.47
N PHE A 14 -7.29 -6.07 0.47
CA PHE A 14 -8.15 -7.23 0.74
C PHE A 14 -7.39 -8.51 1.08
N LYS A 15 -6.09 -8.58 0.80
CA LYS A 15 -5.21 -9.70 1.16
C LYS A 15 -4.23 -9.36 2.28
N SER A 16 -4.38 -8.20 2.95
CA SER A 16 -3.66 -7.93 4.19
C SER A 16 -4.30 -8.67 5.37
N GLU A 17 -3.58 -8.75 6.48
CA GLU A 17 -4.08 -9.33 7.73
C GLU A 17 -5.29 -8.56 8.28
N GLU A 18 -5.24 -7.21 8.26
CA GLU A 18 -6.33 -6.35 8.73
C GLU A 18 -6.82 -5.39 7.63
N PRO A 19 -7.70 -5.84 6.71
CA PRO A 19 -8.13 -5.04 5.56
C PRO A 19 -8.76 -3.68 5.93
N GLU A 20 -9.55 -3.61 6.99
CA GLU A 20 -10.20 -2.36 7.41
C GLU A 20 -9.17 -1.33 7.91
N ALA A 21 -8.22 -1.76 8.73
CA ALA A 21 -7.15 -0.90 9.23
C ALA A 21 -6.25 -0.41 8.07
N MET A 22 -5.87 -1.33 7.18
CA MET A 22 -5.07 -1.03 5.98
C MET A 22 -5.77 -0.01 5.07
N ALA A 23 -7.07 -0.19 4.81
CA ALA A 23 -7.85 0.73 3.98
C ALA A 23 -7.90 2.14 4.59
N LYS A 24 -8.19 2.24 5.89
CA LYS A 24 -8.19 3.54 6.60
C LYS A 24 -6.83 4.22 6.56
N ALA A 25 -5.76 3.47 6.80
CA ALA A 25 -4.40 4.00 6.77
C ALA A 25 -4.01 4.54 5.40
N ILE A 26 -4.34 3.83 4.32
CA ILE A 26 -4.06 4.27 2.94
C ILE A 26 -4.84 5.55 2.61
N VAL A 27 -6.12 5.63 2.95
CA VAL A 27 -6.93 6.85 2.71
C VAL A 27 -6.33 8.05 3.46
N GLN A 28 -5.95 7.85 4.73
CA GLN A 28 -5.30 8.90 5.53
C GLN A 28 -3.93 9.30 4.96
N ALA A 29 -3.14 8.33 4.49
CA ALA A 29 -1.83 8.57 3.90
C ALA A 29 -1.92 9.33 2.57
N VAL A 30 -2.91 9.03 1.72
CA VAL A 30 -3.12 9.76 0.46
C VAL A 30 -3.58 11.19 0.73
N HIS A 31 -4.49 11.39 1.68
CA HIS A 31 -4.98 12.72 2.04
C HIS A 31 -3.89 13.61 2.64
N ASN A 32 -2.99 13.04 3.43
CA ASN A 32 -1.95 13.76 4.18
C ASN A 32 -0.54 13.34 3.72
N PHE A 33 -0.37 13.12 2.41
CA PHE A 33 0.83 12.55 1.81
C PHE A 33 2.11 13.35 2.08
N ASP A 34 2.01 14.61 2.48
CA ASP A 34 3.09 15.55 2.82
C ASP A 34 3.39 15.68 4.30
N ASN A 35 2.65 14.99 5.17
CA ASN A 35 2.86 15.01 6.61
C ASN A 35 3.62 13.74 7.08
N PRO A 36 4.96 13.81 7.27
CA PRO A 36 5.76 12.64 7.63
C PRO A 36 5.41 12.05 9.00
N GLU A 37 4.98 12.88 9.96
CA GLU A 37 4.60 12.42 11.30
C GLU A 37 3.31 11.60 11.25
N LEU A 38 2.31 12.08 10.52
CA LEU A 38 1.05 11.37 10.33
C LEU A 38 1.27 10.08 9.54
N LEU A 39 2.09 10.10 8.48
CA LEU A 39 2.45 8.90 7.73
C LEU A 39 3.09 7.83 8.63
N ALA A 40 4.03 8.24 9.49
CA ALA A 40 4.64 7.33 10.46
C ALA A 40 3.64 6.81 11.49
N GLN A 41 2.65 7.61 11.89
CA GLN A 41 1.60 7.20 12.81
C GLN A 41 0.65 6.18 12.18
N VAL A 42 0.11 6.46 11.00
CA VAL A 42 -0.89 5.59 10.34
C VAL A 42 -0.27 4.30 9.80
N SER A 43 1.06 4.24 9.65
CA SER A 43 1.77 3.02 9.24
C SER A 43 1.99 2.01 10.38
N LYS A 44 1.64 2.36 11.62
CA LYS A 44 1.83 1.49 12.79
C LYS A 44 0.63 0.58 12.99
N GLY A 45 0.89 -0.66 13.42
CA GLY A 45 -0.15 -1.58 13.89
C GLY A 45 -1.12 -2.07 12.80
N LEU A 46 -0.70 -2.08 11.53
CA LEU A 46 -1.55 -2.51 10.40
C LEU A 46 -1.56 -4.04 10.16
N GLY A 47 -0.85 -4.80 10.99
CA GLY A 47 -0.59 -6.22 10.75
C GLY A 47 0.29 -6.47 9.53
N ALA A 48 0.30 -7.70 9.04
CA ALA A 48 1.04 -8.10 7.86
C ALA A 48 0.37 -7.62 6.57
N ALA A 49 1.15 -6.98 5.70
CA ALA A 49 0.72 -6.67 4.34
C ALA A 49 0.65 -7.93 3.46
N MET A 50 -0.04 -7.83 2.32
CA MET A 50 -0.04 -8.88 1.30
C MET A 50 1.39 -9.21 0.86
N LYS A 51 1.72 -10.51 0.75
CA LYS A 51 2.98 -10.95 0.13
C LYS A 51 2.98 -10.60 -1.36
N GLY A 52 3.91 -9.74 -1.77
CA GLY A 52 4.22 -9.49 -3.18
C GLY A 52 5.14 -10.55 -3.78
N LEU A 53 5.18 -10.60 -5.11
CA LEU A 53 6.20 -11.32 -5.86
C LEU A 53 7.25 -10.30 -6.33
N ASP A 54 8.53 -10.64 -6.24
CA ASP A 54 9.59 -9.82 -6.82
C ASP A 54 9.50 -9.88 -8.35
N ALA A 55 9.48 -8.71 -8.99
CA ALA A 55 9.35 -8.61 -10.45
C ALA A 55 10.50 -9.32 -11.19
N THR A 56 11.69 -9.40 -10.59
CA THR A 56 12.86 -10.08 -11.17
C THR A 56 12.71 -11.61 -11.23
N LEU A 57 11.76 -12.16 -10.47
CA LEU A 57 11.47 -13.60 -10.44
C LEU A 57 10.37 -14.00 -11.43
N ILE A 58 9.77 -13.04 -12.13
CA ILE A 58 8.75 -13.29 -13.15
C ILE A 58 9.46 -13.74 -14.44
N PRO A 59 9.15 -14.92 -14.98
CA PRO A 59 9.70 -15.36 -16.27
C PRO A 59 9.38 -14.36 -17.40
N GLU A 60 10.31 -14.13 -18.32
CA GLU A 60 10.15 -13.13 -19.40
C GLU A 60 8.88 -13.33 -20.26
N GLY A 61 8.38 -14.56 -20.39
CA GLY A 61 7.15 -14.85 -21.13
C GLY A 61 5.85 -14.56 -20.38
N ASP A 62 5.92 -14.28 -19.07
CA ASP A 62 4.78 -14.02 -18.19
C ASP A 62 4.71 -12.53 -17.77
N VAL A 63 5.64 -11.69 -18.25
CA VAL A 63 5.61 -10.24 -18.07
C VAL A 63 4.65 -9.64 -19.10
N LEU A 64 3.59 -8.97 -18.63
CA LEU A 64 2.55 -8.35 -19.46
C LEU A 64 3.05 -7.14 -20.26
#